data_AF-A0A3E2WCN4-F1
#
_entry.id   AF-A0A3E2WCN4-F1
#
_cell.length_a   1.000
_cell.length_b   1.000
_cell.length_c   1.000
_cell.angle_alpha   90.00
_cell.angle_beta   90.00
_cell.angle_gamma   90.00
#
_symmetry.space_group_name_H-M   'P 1'
#
loop_
_entity.id
_entity.type
_entity.pdbx_description
1 polymer ?
#
loop_
_entity_poly.entity_id
_entity_poly.type
_entity_poly.pdbx_seq_one_letter_code
_entity_poly.pdbx_strand_id
1 'polypeptide(L)' 'MQMCPWCDEVYDESEYSKCPYCSGELVRDTSERPFKNCPNCGGVMYWDDEWACTNCGETIDSDEDDCDGTIEG' A
#
# COMPACT_ATOMS: atom_id res chain seq x y z
N MET A 1 -0.45 11.20 -19.46
CA MET A 1 -0.91 11.06 -18.06
C MET A 1 -2.36 11.52 -17.94
N GLN A 2 -3.24 10.59 -17.59
CA GLN A 2 -4.69 10.75 -17.45
C GLN A 2 -5.13 10.23 -16.08
N MET A 3 -6.05 10.95 -15.43
CA MET A 3 -6.62 10.54 -14.14
C MET A 3 -7.88 9.73 -14.38
N CYS A 4 -7.97 8.55 -13.78
CA CYS A 4 -9.12 7.68 -13.90
C CYS A 4 -10.30 8.21 -13.06
N PRO A 5 -11.48 8.46 -13.63
CA PRO A 5 -12.64 8.97 -12.86
C PRO A 5 -13.29 7.92 -11.94
N TRP A 6 -12.82 6.67 -11.96
CA TRP A 6 -13.38 5.56 -11.17
C TRP A 6 -12.53 5.21 -9.96
N CYS A 7 -11.21 5.42 -10.04
CA CYS A 7 -10.28 5.10 -8.97
C CYS A 7 -9.37 6.26 -8.58
N ASP A 8 -9.53 7.42 -9.23
CA ASP A 8 -8.72 8.63 -9.07
C ASP A 8 -7.20 8.45 -9.30
N GLU A 9 -6.80 7.28 -9.80
CA GLU A 9 -5.39 6.99 -10.13
C GLU A 9 -4.98 7.62 -11.45
N VAL A 10 -3.75 8.15 -11.49
CA VAL A 10 -3.15 8.69 -12.71
C VAL A 10 -2.39 7.58 -13.43
N TYR A 11 -2.67 7.39 -14.73
CA TYR A 11 -2.00 6.42 -15.60
C TYR A 11 -1.61 7.07 -16.92
N ASP A 12 -0.67 6.48 -17.65
CA ASP A 12 -0.30 7.02 -18.97
C ASP A 12 -1.11 6.38 -20.09
N GLU A 13 -1.90 7.19 -20.81
CA GLU A 13 -2.75 6.70 -21.91
C GLU A 13 -1.95 6.24 -23.14
N SER A 14 -0.68 6.67 -23.23
CA SER A 14 0.21 6.29 -24.32
C SER A 14 0.73 4.85 -24.17
N GLU A 15 0.71 4.34 -22.93
CA GLU A 15 1.09 2.97 -22.57
C GLU A 15 -0.16 2.09 -22.36
N TYR A 16 -1.20 2.63 -21.74
CA TYR A 16 -2.44 1.90 -21.45
C TYR A 16 -3.66 2.58 -22.08
N SER A 17 -4.35 1.90 -22.99
CA SER A 17 -5.57 2.44 -23.63
C SER A 17 -6.79 2.54 -22.71
N LYS A 18 -6.73 1.94 -21.52
CA LYS A 18 -7.78 1.93 -20.48
C LYS A 18 -7.10 2.07 -19.11
N CYS A 19 -7.83 2.48 -18.08
CA CYS A 19 -7.24 2.56 -16.73
C CYS A 19 -6.73 1.19 -16.30
N PRO A 20 -5.40 1.01 -16.14
CA PRO A 20 -4.81 -0.29 -15.83
C PRO A 20 -5.18 -0.75 -14.41
N TYR A 21 -5.38 0.20 -13.49
CA TYR A 21 -5.82 -0.05 -12.11
C TYR A 21 -7.25 -0.58 -12.00
N CYS A 22 -8.16 -0.10 -12.85
CA CYS A 22 -9.53 -0.60 -12.89
C CYS A 22 -9.66 -1.91 -13.66
N SER A 23 -8.81 -2.14 -14.65
CA SER A 23 -8.80 -3.38 -15.42
C SER A 23 -8.00 -4.51 -14.76
N GLY A 24 -7.35 -4.25 -13.63
CA GLY A 24 -6.46 -5.20 -12.94
C GLY A 24 -5.18 -5.52 -13.71
N GLU A 25 -4.81 -4.67 -14.67
CA GLU A 25 -3.60 -4.83 -15.50
C GLU A 25 -2.38 -4.20 -14.80
N LEU A 26 -2.64 -3.18 -13.97
CA LEU A 26 -1.77 -2.78 -12.89
C LEU A 26 -2.55 -2.98 -11.59
N VAL A 27 -1.89 -3.56 -10.61
CA VAL A 27 -2.34 -3.42 -9.22
C VAL A 27 -2.06 -1.97 -8.86
N ARG A 28 -2.95 -1.32 -8.09
CA ARG A 28 -2.60 -0.05 -7.46
C ARG A 28 -1.28 -0.28 -6.72
N ASP A 29 -0.51 0.73 -6.37
CA ASP A 29 0.62 0.50 -5.46
C ASP A 29 0.10 0.18 -4.03
N THR A 30 -0.79 -0.80 -3.89
CA THR A 30 -0.86 -1.77 -2.81
C THR A 30 0.18 -2.84 -3.11
N SER A 31 1.41 -2.40 -3.40
CA SER A 31 2.57 -3.28 -3.43
C SER A 31 2.47 -4.19 -2.21
N GLU A 32 2.85 -5.47 -2.33
CA GLU A 32 2.82 -6.52 -1.29
C GLU A 32 3.71 -6.17 -0.08
N ARG A 33 3.90 -4.88 0.19
CA ARG A 33 4.53 -4.29 1.35
C ARG A 33 3.79 -4.85 2.56
N PRO A 34 4.49 -5.67 3.36
CA PRO A 34 3.91 -6.22 4.56
C PRO A 34 3.49 -5.05 5.43
N PHE A 35 2.25 -5.10 5.90
CA PHE A 35 1.68 -4.06 6.74
C PHE A 35 1.44 -4.61 8.13
N LYS A 36 1.53 -3.72 9.11
CA LYS A 36 1.24 -4.05 10.50
C LYS A 36 0.30 -3.02 11.08
N ASN A 37 -0.68 -3.49 11.85
CA ASN A 37 -1.53 -2.60 12.61
C ASN A 37 -0.79 -2.20 13.88
N CYS A 38 -0.69 -0.89 14.12
CA CYS A 38 -0.12 -0.38 15.34
C CYS A 38 -0.96 -0.86 16.54
N PRO A 39 -0.37 -1.58 17.52
CA PRO A 39 -1.11 -2.03 18.70
C PRO A 39 -1.53 -0.88 19.61
N ASN A 40 -0.89 0.28 19.47
CA ASN A 40 -1.15 1.47 20.30
C ASN A 40 -2.34 2.30 19.75
N CYS A 41 -2.40 2.54 18.44
CA CYS A 41 -3.41 3.42 17.85
C CYS A 41 -4.29 2.78 16.75
N GLY A 42 -4.01 1.54 16.34
CA GLY A 42 -4.68 0.88 15.20
C GLY A 42 -4.36 1.50 13.84
N GLY A 43 -3.35 2.37 13.76
CA GLY A 43 -2.87 2.94 12.50
C GLY A 43 -2.06 1.92 11.69
N VAL A 44 -2.02 2.08 10.37
CA VAL A 44 -1.23 1.22 9.48
C VAL A 44 0.24 1.64 9.55
N MET A 45 1.11 0.65 9.76
CA MET A 45 2.56 0.74 9.67
C MET A 45 3.01 -0.03 8.43
N TYR A 46 4.02 0.50 7.75
CA TYR A 46 4.69 -0.17 6.64
C TYR A 46 6.11 -0.53 7.06
N TRP A 47 6.63 -1.66 6.59
CA TRP A 47 8.00 -2.07 6.83
C TRP A 47 8.99 -1.20 6.05
N ASP A 48 9.93 -0.57 6.75
CA ASP A 48 11.01 0.25 6.21
C ASP A 48 12.26 0.07 7.10
N ASP A 49 12.83 -1.14 7.07
CA ASP A 49 13.87 -1.69 7.99
C ASP A 49 13.43 -1.85 9.46
N GLU A 50 12.45 -1.06 9.93
CA GLU A 50 11.77 -1.20 11.22
C GLU A 50 10.27 -0.85 11.08
N TRP A 51 9.43 -1.37 11.98
CA TRP A 51 7.99 -1.06 11.99
C TRP A 51 7.73 0.26 12.72
N ALA A 52 7.70 1.39 12.01
CA ALA A 52 7.45 2.69 12.62
C ALA A 52 6.02 3.20 12.35
N CYS A 53 5.29 3.55 13.41
CA CYS A 53 3.99 4.21 13.30
C CYS A 53 4.17 5.69 13.01
N THR A 54 3.73 6.13 11.84
CA THR A 54 3.69 7.57 11.51
C THR A 54 2.58 8.33 12.26
N ASN A 55 1.61 7.62 12.84
CA ASN A 55 0.48 8.25 13.54
C ASN A 55 0.79 8.52 15.02
N CYS A 56 1.42 7.59 15.73
CA CYS A 56 1.71 7.72 17.16
C CYS A 56 3.20 7.67 17.53
N GLY A 57 4.09 7.38 16.58
CA GLY A 57 5.53 7.24 16.83
C GLY A 57 5.94 5.93 17.51
N GLU A 58 5.03 4.96 17.66
CA GLU A 58 5.37 3.62 18.15
C GLU A 58 6.26 2.88 17.16
N THR A 59 7.39 2.32 17.62
CA THR A 59 8.32 1.55 16.81
C THR A 59 8.35 0.10 17.29
N ILE A 60 8.22 -0.87 16.38
CA ILE A 60 8.29 -2.30 16.71
C ILE A 60 9.56 -2.88 16.07
N ASP A 61 10.45 -3.37 16.93
CA ASP A 61 11.63 -4.15 16.53
C ASP A 61 11.19 -5.60 16.33
N SER A 62 10.70 -5.90 15.12
CA SER A 62 10.22 -7.22 14.69
C SER A 62 10.70 -7.43 13.26
N ASP A 63 10.79 -8.68 12.80
CA ASP A 63 11.15 -8.96 11.41
C ASP A 63 10.01 -8.57 10.44
N GLU A 64 10.34 -8.47 9.14
CA GLU A 64 9.37 -8.26 8.05
C GLU A 64 8.25 -9.33 8.03
N ASP A 65 8.57 -10.54 8.50
CA ASP A 65 7.68 -11.70 8.57
C ASP A 65 6.58 -11.53 9.65
N ASP A 66 6.83 -10.70 10.68
CA ASP A 66 5.85 -10.38 11.73
C ASP A 66 4.83 -9.32 11.28
N CYS A 67 4.27 -9.49 10.08
CA CYS A 67 3.21 -8.65 9.54
C CYS A 67 1.82 -9.11 10.00
N ASP A 68 0.89 -8.16 10.18
CA ASP A 68 -0.48 -8.47 10.63
C ASP A 68 -1.33 -9.05 9.49
N GLY A 69 -0.88 -8.85 8.26
CA GLY A 69 -1.38 -9.50 7.07
C GLY A 69 -0.62 -9.03 5.83
N THR A 70 -0.85 -9.75 4.74
CA THR A 70 -0.64 -9.25 3.38
C THR A 70 -2.01 -8.83 2.85
N ILE A 71 -2.09 -7.69 2.16
CA ILE A 71 -3.34 -7.30 1.51
C ILE A 71 -3.51 -8.25 0.32
N GLU A 72 -4.21 -9.36 0.52
CA GLU A 72 -4.71 -10.17 -0.59
C GLU A 72 -5.76 -9.34 -1.33
N GLY A 73 -5.42 -8.93 -2.55
CA GLY A 73 -6.28 -8.18 -3.46
C GLY A 73 -7.48 -8.97 -3.96
#